data_AF-A0A9W4PJS1-F1
#
_entry.id   AF-A0A9W4PJS1-F1
#
_cell.length_a   1.000
_cell.length_b   1.000
_cell.length_c   1.000
_cell.angle_alpha   90.00
_cell.angle_beta   90.00
_cell.angle_gamma   90.00
#
_symmetry.space_group_name_H-M   'P 1'
#
loop_
_entity.id
_entity.type
_entity.pdbx_description
1 polymer ?
#
loop_
_entity_poly.entity_id
_entity_poly.type
_entity_poly.pdbx_seq_one_letter_code
_entity_poly.pdbx_strand_id
1 'polypeptide(L)'
;MTKLQSIKDKIVQAYDLKHASTGVYRRWQDEYRAEVNKISKNRNLTDSGKFKLKELLAERKTVELMKMSKSQQDEYRSLLGEAQKEARKVADTKPPVVDKAIAERFDKAFGELKTAVMLATPEKAIIILNEFVEGTEEPALVDRIRAEFSSIIAPVVGQAKQEDKNKLIDLFEHTQRKAKGAEVIEAEQLIEQAEGMSGQKFFSLAVMERVIEVHAEAKKYLNDPDAFFEEYPGTEKINTAMRTEEEVILEAASEID
;
A
#
# COMPACT_ATOMS: atom_id res chain seq x y z
N MET A 1 12.11 -10.81 -15.06
CA MET A 1 11.10 -9.94 -14.43
C MET A 1 11.83 -8.75 -13.86
N THR A 2 11.46 -7.51 -14.21
CA THR A 2 12.14 -6.30 -13.71
C THR A 2 11.83 -6.09 -12.22
N LYS A 3 12.69 -5.37 -11.49
CA LYS A 3 12.45 -5.07 -10.05
C LYS A 3 11.12 -4.36 -9.85
N LEU A 4 10.79 -3.39 -10.71
CA LEU A 4 9.53 -2.64 -10.68
C LEU A 4 8.32 -3.55 -10.95
N GLN A 5 8.44 -4.53 -11.85
CA GLN A 5 7.34 -5.47 -12.08
C GLN A 5 7.04 -6.32 -10.85
N SER A 6 8.07 -6.81 -10.15
CA SER A 6 7.86 -7.57 -8.91
C SER A 6 7.17 -6.73 -7.82
N ILE A 7 7.50 -5.44 -7.71
CA ILE A 7 6.84 -4.52 -6.78
C ILE A 7 5.35 -4.36 -7.15
N LYS A 8 5.05 -4.15 -8.44
CA LYS A 8 3.67 -4.07 -8.94
C LYS A 8 2.89 -5.34 -8.62
N ASP A 9 3.49 -6.50 -8.86
CA ASP A 9 2.84 -7.79 -8.62
C ASP A 9 2.47 -7.97 -7.14
N LYS A 10 3.30 -7.48 -6.19
CA LYS A 10 2.97 -7.49 -4.75
C LYS A 10 1.79 -6.57 -4.43
N ILE A 11 1.74 -5.36 -5.02
CA ILE A 11 0.62 -4.43 -4.84
C ILE A 11 -0.68 -5.02 -5.40
N VAL A 12 -0.61 -5.67 -6.57
CA VAL A 12 -1.76 -6.37 -7.18
C VAL A 12 -2.21 -7.52 -6.29
N GLN A 13 -1.30 -8.34 -5.77
CA GLN A 13 -1.64 -9.40 -4.83
C GLN A 13 -2.33 -8.88 -3.57
N ALA A 14 -1.85 -7.77 -3.00
CA ALA A 14 -2.48 -7.13 -1.85
C ALA A 14 -3.90 -6.63 -2.19
N TYR A 15 -4.07 -6.03 -3.37
CA TYR A 15 -5.38 -5.63 -3.88
C TYR A 15 -6.32 -6.82 -4.02
N ASP A 16 -5.89 -7.89 -4.68
CA ASP A 16 -6.68 -9.10 -4.89
C ASP A 16 -7.07 -9.76 -3.58
N LEU A 17 -6.15 -9.83 -2.61
CA LEU A 17 -6.41 -10.36 -1.27
C LEU A 17 -7.52 -9.57 -0.56
N LYS A 18 -7.45 -8.22 -0.61
CA LYS A 18 -8.48 -7.35 -0.07
C LYS A 18 -9.82 -7.53 -0.77
N HIS A 19 -9.84 -7.67 -2.10
CA HIS A 19 -11.07 -7.87 -2.86
C HIS A 19 -11.69 -9.25 -2.62
N ALA A 20 -10.87 -10.30 -2.50
CA ALA A 20 -11.31 -11.65 -2.19
C ALA A 20 -11.84 -11.80 -0.75
N SER A 21 -11.43 -10.93 0.18
CA SER A 21 -11.83 -10.97 1.59
C SER A 21 -13.35 -11.02 1.81
N THR A 22 -14.13 -10.34 0.96
CA THR A 22 -15.59 -10.33 1.04
C THR A 22 -16.20 -11.71 0.73
N GLY A 23 -15.62 -12.43 -0.23
CA GLY A 23 -16.03 -13.79 -0.56
C GLY A 23 -15.63 -14.80 0.51
N VAL A 24 -14.44 -14.63 1.09
CA VAL A 24 -13.98 -15.43 2.23
C VAL A 24 -14.90 -15.25 3.43
N TYR A 25 -15.19 -14.00 3.80
CA TYR A 25 -16.12 -13.69 4.89
C TYR A 25 -17.52 -14.28 4.64
N ARG A 26 -18.05 -14.19 3.42
CA ARG A 26 -19.37 -14.74 3.09
C ARG A 26 -19.42 -16.25 3.31
N ARG A 27 -18.41 -16.99 2.86
CA ARG A 27 -18.34 -18.46 3.06
C ARG A 27 -18.34 -18.81 4.55
N TRP A 28 -17.50 -18.12 5.32
CA TRP A 28 -17.47 -18.28 6.77
C TRP A 28 -18.83 -17.97 7.44
N GLN A 29 -19.52 -16.91 6.99
CA GLN A 29 -20.84 -16.54 7.49
C GLN A 29 -21.91 -17.60 7.17
N ASP A 30 -21.86 -18.18 5.98
CA ASP A 30 -22.78 -19.24 5.56
C ASP A 30 -22.58 -20.52 6.39
N GLU A 31 -21.32 -20.87 6.71
CA GLU A 31 -20.98 -21.97 7.62
C GLU A 31 -21.53 -21.74 9.03
N TYR A 32 -21.32 -20.53 9.59
CA TYR A 32 -21.89 -20.15 10.88
C TYR A 32 -23.42 -20.29 10.90
N ARG A 33 -24.11 -19.75 9.89
CA ARG A 33 -25.57 -19.85 9.76
C ARG A 33 -26.04 -21.30 9.65
N ALA A 34 -25.29 -22.15 8.95
CA ALA A 34 -25.61 -23.58 8.86
C ALA A 34 -25.52 -24.28 10.22
N GLU A 35 -24.50 -23.97 11.03
CA GLU A 35 -24.36 -24.49 12.40
C GLU A 35 -25.47 -23.99 13.33
N VAL A 36 -25.78 -22.68 13.31
CA VAL A 36 -26.92 -22.11 14.07
C VAL A 36 -28.24 -22.78 13.69
N ASN A 37 -28.45 -23.06 12.40
CA ASN A 37 -29.64 -23.74 11.92
C ASN A 37 -29.72 -25.19 12.41
N LYS A 38 -28.59 -25.91 12.49
CA LYS A 38 -28.55 -27.26 13.07
C LYS A 38 -28.96 -27.24 14.53
N ILE A 39 -28.39 -26.33 15.34
CA ILE A 39 -28.74 -26.17 16.75
C ILE A 39 -30.23 -25.84 16.90
N SER A 40 -30.75 -24.92 16.09
CA SER A 40 -32.16 -24.49 16.16
C SER A 40 -33.13 -25.63 15.85
N LYS A 41 -32.78 -26.49 14.89
CA LYS A 41 -33.61 -27.62 14.44
C LYS A 41 -33.48 -28.87 15.31
N ASN A 42 -32.50 -28.93 16.22
CA ASN A 42 -32.37 -30.05 17.14
C ASN A 42 -33.60 -30.13 18.05
N ARG A 43 -34.37 -31.22 17.96
CA ARG A 43 -35.59 -31.41 18.74
C ARG A 43 -35.31 -31.88 20.16
N ASN A 44 -34.12 -32.39 20.41
CA ASN A 44 -33.74 -32.95 21.70
C ASN A 44 -33.14 -31.90 22.65
N LEU A 45 -32.90 -30.68 22.16
CA LEU A 45 -32.46 -29.57 23.00
C LEU A 45 -33.66 -28.74 23.46
N THR A 46 -33.67 -28.39 24.75
CA THR A 46 -34.56 -27.36 25.30
C THR A 46 -34.22 -25.98 24.73
N ASP A 47 -35.14 -25.02 24.82
CA ASP A 47 -34.88 -23.65 24.33
C ASP A 47 -33.68 -23.00 25.05
N SER A 48 -33.50 -23.27 26.33
CA SER A 48 -32.34 -22.82 27.11
C SER A 48 -31.04 -23.49 26.65
N GLY A 49 -31.06 -24.80 26.39
CA GLY A 49 -29.91 -25.53 25.86
C GLY A 49 -29.51 -25.03 24.46
N LYS A 50 -30.49 -24.77 23.59
CA LYS A 50 -30.26 -24.16 22.27
C LYS A 50 -29.66 -22.77 22.37
N PHE A 51 -30.13 -21.96 23.31
CA PHE A 51 -29.60 -20.62 23.53
C PHE A 51 -28.12 -20.70 23.96
N LYS A 52 -27.80 -21.53 24.96
CA LYS A 52 -26.42 -21.65 25.46
C LYS A 52 -25.47 -22.21 24.39
N LEU A 53 -25.92 -23.20 23.62
CA LEU A 53 -25.10 -23.78 22.54
C LEU A 53 -24.85 -22.77 21.41
N LYS A 54 -25.81 -21.89 21.10
CA LYS A 54 -25.61 -20.80 20.13
C LYS A 54 -24.62 -19.75 20.64
N GLU A 55 -24.66 -19.44 21.92
CA GLU A 55 -23.71 -18.50 22.55
C GLU A 55 -22.27 -19.05 22.48
N LEU A 56 -22.06 -20.30 22.89
CA LEU A 56 -20.75 -20.97 22.79
C LEU A 56 -20.25 -21.06 21.34
N LEU A 57 -21.14 -21.37 20.41
CA LEU A 57 -20.83 -21.35 18.98
C LEU A 57 -20.38 -19.96 18.53
N ALA A 58 -21.10 -18.91 18.92
CA ALA A 58 -20.79 -17.53 18.55
C ALA A 58 -19.43 -17.08 19.12
N GLU A 59 -19.10 -17.45 20.35
CA GLU A 59 -17.78 -17.19 20.96
C GLU A 59 -16.66 -17.88 20.16
N ARG A 60 -16.77 -19.20 19.91
CA ARG A 60 -15.79 -19.95 19.13
C ARG A 60 -15.60 -19.37 17.74
N LYS A 61 -16.71 -19.08 17.04
CA LYS A 61 -16.69 -18.55 15.68
C LYS A 61 -16.16 -17.12 15.64
N THR A 62 -16.39 -16.31 16.68
CA THR A 62 -15.78 -14.98 16.80
C THR A 62 -14.26 -15.08 16.85
N VAL A 63 -13.70 -15.99 17.67
CA VAL A 63 -12.25 -16.21 17.72
C VAL A 63 -11.72 -16.69 16.36
N GLU A 64 -12.43 -17.61 15.69
CA GLU A 64 -12.08 -18.09 14.35
C GLU A 64 -12.03 -16.95 13.32
N LEU A 65 -13.04 -16.07 13.34
CA LEU A 65 -13.11 -14.89 12.49
C LEU A 65 -11.95 -13.92 12.74
N MET A 66 -11.60 -13.67 14.01
CA MET A 66 -10.49 -12.77 14.36
C MET A 66 -9.15 -13.35 13.92
N LYS A 67 -8.95 -14.66 14.03
CA LYS A 67 -7.74 -15.34 13.50
C LYS A 67 -7.65 -15.24 11.99
N MET A 68 -8.75 -15.50 11.29
CA MET A 68 -8.83 -15.37 9.84
C MET A 68 -8.56 -13.92 9.40
N SER A 69 -9.20 -12.95 10.05
CA SER A 69 -8.99 -11.52 9.81
C SER A 69 -7.52 -11.13 10.01
N LYS A 70 -6.92 -11.54 11.13
CA LYS A 70 -5.52 -11.28 11.45
C LYS A 70 -4.60 -11.81 10.37
N SER A 71 -4.75 -13.10 10.00
CA SER A 71 -3.93 -13.72 8.96
C SER A 71 -4.00 -12.97 7.62
N GLN A 72 -5.20 -12.60 7.18
CA GLN A 72 -5.37 -11.87 5.91
C GLN A 72 -4.80 -10.46 5.98
N GLN A 73 -4.97 -9.77 7.10
CA GLN A 73 -4.43 -8.42 7.29
C GLN A 73 -2.91 -8.41 7.42
N ASP A 74 -2.33 -9.40 8.10
CA ASP A 74 -0.88 -9.55 8.24
C ASP A 74 -0.24 -9.81 6.87
N GLU A 75 -0.82 -10.71 6.06
CA GLU A 75 -0.36 -10.96 4.70
C GLU A 75 -0.49 -9.70 3.82
N TYR A 76 -1.62 -9.00 3.89
CA TYR A 76 -1.85 -7.74 3.18
C TYR A 76 -0.82 -6.67 3.56
N ARG A 77 -0.60 -6.44 4.86
CA ARG A 77 0.36 -5.46 5.39
C ARG A 77 1.78 -5.86 5.00
N SER A 78 2.11 -7.16 5.03
CA SER A 78 3.44 -7.67 4.63
C SER A 78 3.70 -7.40 3.15
N LEU A 79 2.75 -7.72 2.26
CA LEU A 79 2.89 -7.48 0.82
C LEU A 79 3.12 -5.98 0.51
N LEU A 80 2.34 -5.10 1.13
CA LEU A 80 2.49 -3.66 0.95
C LEU A 80 3.79 -3.13 1.56
N GLY A 81 4.18 -3.60 2.75
CA GLY A 81 5.44 -3.22 3.40
C GLY A 81 6.67 -3.65 2.61
N GLU A 82 6.65 -4.85 2.03
CA GLU A 82 7.69 -5.33 1.13
C GLU A 82 7.75 -4.51 -0.16
N ALA A 83 6.60 -4.24 -0.79
CA ALA A 83 6.53 -3.41 -1.98
C ALA A 83 7.10 -2.00 -1.72
N GLN A 84 6.73 -1.36 -0.61
CA GLN A 84 7.28 -0.07 -0.19
C GLN A 84 8.79 -0.13 0.04
N LYS A 85 9.27 -1.15 0.75
CA LYS A 85 10.71 -1.31 1.05
C LYS A 85 11.53 -1.51 -0.23
N GLU A 86 11.03 -2.30 -1.16
CA GLU A 86 11.69 -2.53 -2.45
C GLU A 86 11.64 -1.29 -3.34
N ALA A 87 10.50 -0.59 -3.41
CA ALA A 87 10.36 0.64 -4.17
C ALA A 87 11.27 1.75 -3.63
N ARG A 88 11.38 1.92 -2.31
CA ARG A 88 12.32 2.87 -1.67
C ARG A 88 13.76 2.58 -2.07
N LYS A 89 14.18 1.31 -2.13
CA LYS A 89 15.53 0.96 -2.62
C LYS A 89 15.76 1.40 -4.07
N VAL A 90 14.75 1.30 -4.94
CA VAL A 90 14.86 1.79 -6.32
C VAL A 90 14.92 3.32 -6.34
N ALA A 91 14.05 3.98 -5.59
CA ALA A 91 14.00 5.44 -5.50
C ALA A 91 15.29 6.06 -4.95
N ASP A 92 15.94 5.39 -3.98
CA ASP A 92 17.21 5.80 -3.37
C ASP A 92 18.44 5.40 -4.20
N THR A 93 18.25 4.69 -5.33
CA THR A 93 19.37 4.29 -6.18
C THR A 93 19.94 5.51 -6.89
N LYS A 94 21.23 5.78 -6.69
CA LYS A 94 21.93 6.86 -7.38
C LYS A 94 21.97 6.60 -8.90
N PRO A 95 21.92 7.66 -9.73
CA PRO A 95 22.13 7.53 -11.15
C PRO A 95 23.44 6.78 -11.47
N PRO A 96 23.48 5.96 -12.52
CA PRO A 96 24.68 5.23 -12.91
C PRO A 96 25.84 6.19 -13.23
N VAL A 97 27.07 5.70 -13.03
CA VAL A 97 28.28 6.46 -13.37
C VAL A 97 28.37 6.56 -14.89
N VAL A 98 28.44 7.79 -15.37
CA VAL A 98 28.52 8.12 -16.80
C VAL A 98 29.91 7.79 -17.33
N ASP A 99 29.98 7.33 -18.57
CA ASP A 99 31.25 7.13 -19.27
C ASP A 99 32.10 8.41 -19.28
N LYS A 100 33.41 8.25 -19.10
CA LYS A 100 34.33 9.38 -18.95
C LYS A 100 34.33 10.29 -20.19
N ALA A 101 34.28 9.73 -21.40
CA ALA A 101 34.28 10.53 -22.63
C ALA A 101 32.97 11.29 -22.81
N ILE A 102 31.84 10.71 -22.38
CA ILE A 102 30.54 11.40 -22.37
C ILE A 102 30.55 12.53 -21.34
N ALA A 103 31.07 12.28 -20.13
CA ALA A 103 31.19 13.29 -19.09
C ALA A 103 32.08 14.46 -19.52
N GLU A 104 33.23 14.21 -20.15
CA GLU A 104 34.12 15.25 -20.66
C GLU A 104 33.46 16.11 -21.76
N ARG A 105 32.72 15.47 -22.69
CA ARG A 105 31.94 16.20 -23.71
C ARG A 105 30.85 17.05 -23.10
N PHE A 106 30.15 16.51 -22.11
CA PHE A 106 29.13 17.22 -21.36
C PHE A 106 29.72 18.43 -20.65
N ASP A 107 30.82 18.28 -19.92
CA ASP A 107 31.43 19.37 -19.14
C ASP A 107 31.83 20.55 -20.05
N LYS A 108 32.34 20.26 -21.26
CA LYS A 108 32.60 21.30 -22.27
C LYS A 108 31.32 21.99 -22.72
N ALA A 109 30.32 21.21 -23.14
CA ALA A 109 29.03 21.75 -23.62
C ALA A 109 28.28 22.52 -22.51
N PHE A 110 28.44 22.12 -21.25
CA PHE A 110 27.87 22.75 -20.09
C PHE A 110 28.54 24.10 -19.76
N GLY A 111 29.84 24.22 -19.97
CA GLY A 111 30.54 25.51 -19.92
C GLY A 111 30.08 26.47 -21.03
N GLU A 112 29.90 25.95 -22.25
CA GLU A 112 29.37 26.71 -23.38
C GLU A 112 27.92 27.18 -23.12
N LEU A 113 27.08 26.31 -22.54
CA LEU A 113 25.72 26.64 -22.11
C LEU A 113 25.70 27.83 -21.14
N LYS A 114 26.48 27.78 -20.06
CA LYS A 114 26.52 28.87 -19.07
C LYS A 114 26.88 30.20 -19.71
N THR A 115 27.85 30.18 -20.62
CA THR A 115 28.27 31.36 -21.39
C THR A 115 27.14 31.85 -22.30
N ALA A 116 26.47 30.94 -23.00
CA ALA A 116 25.35 31.28 -23.89
C ALA A 116 24.17 31.89 -23.13
N VAL A 117 23.82 31.33 -21.95
CA VAL A 117 22.77 31.86 -21.07
C VAL A 117 23.13 33.23 -20.53
N MET A 118 24.38 33.44 -20.10
CA MET A 118 24.85 34.73 -19.59
C MET A 118 24.75 35.86 -20.61
N LEU A 119 24.92 35.55 -21.89
CA LEU A 119 24.87 36.52 -23.00
C LEU A 119 23.47 36.68 -23.62
N ALA A 120 22.49 35.87 -23.20
CA ALA A 120 21.16 35.82 -23.80
C ALA A 120 20.15 36.72 -23.06
N THR A 121 19.06 37.08 -23.76
CA THR A 121 17.86 37.62 -23.11
C THR A 121 17.15 36.52 -22.30
N PRO A 122 16.32 36.85 -21.30
CA PRO A 122 15.60 35.84 -20.50
C PRO A 122 14.83 34.82 -21.33
N GLU A 123 14.06 35.28 -22.32
CA GLU A 123 13.29 34.42 -23.23
C GLU A 123 14.20 33.43 -24.00
N LYS A 124 15.34 33.92 -24.52
CA LYS A 124 16.29 33.09 -25.28
C LYS A 124 17.08 32.14 -24.38
N ALA A 125 17.42 32.56 -23.17
CA ALA A 125 18.09 31.72 -22.18
C ALA A 125 17.23 30.51 -21.79
N ILE A 126 15.91 30.70 -21.62
CA ILE A 126 14.97 29.61 -21.34
C ILE A 126 15.00 28.57 -22.46
N ILE A 127 14.96 29.01 -23.73
CA ILE A 127 14.99 28.11 -24.89
C ILE A 127 16.30 27.31 -24.91
N ILE A 128 17.45 27.97 -24.80
CA ILE A 128 18.76 27.32 -24.83
C ILE A 128 18.89 26.31 -23.69
N LEU A 129 18.47 26.68 -22.47
CA LEU A 129 18.53 25.79 -21.32
C LEU A 129 17.60 24.58 -21.49
N ASN A 130 16.39 24.80 -21.99
CA ASN A 130 15.45 23.73 -22.27
C ASN A 130 15.98 22.76 -23.32
N GLU A 131 16.51 23.26 -24.44
CA GLU A 131 17.12 22.42 -25.48
C GLU A 131 18.29 21.59 -24.93
N PHE A 132 19.11 22.18 -24.07
CA PHE A 132 20.22 21.48 -23.45
C PHE A 132 19.77 20.38 -22.49
N VAL A 133 18.77 20.66 -21.64
CA VAL A 133 18.16 19.65 -20.76
C VAL A 133 17.52 18.55 -21.61
N GLU A 134 16.84 18.89 -22.70
CA GLU A 134 16.20 17.91 -23.56
C GLU A 134 17.18 17.01 -24.31
N GLY A 135 18.28 17.58 -24.81
CA GLY A 135 19.36 16.84 -25.45
C GLY A 135 20.25 16.01 -24.52
N THR A 136 20.09 16.16 -23.20
CA THR A 136 20.85 15.36 -22.22
C THR A 136 20.06 14.12 -21.83
N GLU A 137 20.50 12.94 -22.29
CA GLU A 137 19.83 11.66 -22.04
C GLU A 137 20.15 11.07 -20.65
N GLU A 138 21.38 11.26 -20.17
CA GLU A 138 21.88 10.62 -18.95
C GLU A 138 21.36 11.31 -17.68
N PRO A 139 20.59 10.63 -16.80
CA PRO A 139 20.01 11.25 -15.61
C PRO A 139 21.05 11.88 -14.67
N ALA A 140 22.23 11.27 -14.56
CA ALA A 140 23.34 11.79 -13.76
C ALA A 140 23.85 13.16 -14.25
N LEU A 141 23.84 13.39 -15.56
CA LEU A 141 24.25 14.66 -16.16
C LEU A 141 23.14 15.70 -16.00
N VAL A 142 21.88 15.30 -16.17
CA VAL A 142 20.73 16.17 -15.90
C VAL A 142 20.70 16.60 -14.44
N ASP A 143 21.07 15.71 -13.50
CA ASP A 143 21.18 16.05 -12.09
C ASP A 143 22.25 17.13 -11.81
N ARG A 144 23.36 17.14 -12.58
CA ARG A 144 24.34 18.24 -12.51
C ARG A 144 23.73 19.56 -12.97
N ILE A 145 22.94 19.57 -14.05
CA ILE A 145 22.22 20.76 -14.51
C ILE A 145 21.28 21.24 -13.42
N ARG A 146 20.50 20.34 -12.81
CA ARG A 146 19.59 20.64 -11.70
C ARG A 146 20.33 21.25 -10.50
N ALA A 147 21.45 20.66 -10.09
CA ALA A 147 22.23 21.10 -8.95
C ALA A 147 22.79 22.52 -9.13
N GLU A 148 23.13 22.88 -10.36
CA GLU A 148 23.67 24.19 -10.70
C GLU A 148 22.63 25.15 -11.29
N PHE A 149 21.36 24.77 -11.34
CA PHE A 149 20.30 25.50 -12.05
C PHE A 149 20.20 26.96 -11.62
N SER A 150 20.27 27.22 -10.31
CA SER A 150 20.24 28.59 -9.75
C SER A 150 21.40 29.44 -10.26
N SER A 151 22.60 28.87 -10.39
CA SER A 151 23.78 29.57 -10.90
C SER A 151 23.68 29.85 -12.40
N ILE A 152 23.06 28.93 -13.16
CA ILE A 152 22.86 29.07 -14.61
C ILE A 152 21.90 30.22 -14.90
N ILE A 153 20.79 30.30 -14.16
CA ILE A 153 19.73 31.29 -14.44
C ILE A 153 19.96 32.65 -13.77
N ALA A 154 20.90 32.75 -12.81
CA ALA A 154 21.19 33.97 -12.07
C ALA A 154 21.40 35.23 -12.95
N PRO A 155 22.10 35.15 -14.10
CA PRO A 155 22.29 36.32 -14.98
C PRO A 155 20.99 36.86 -15.59
N VAL A 156 19.97 36.02 -15.75
CA VAL A 156 18.75 36.38 -16.49
C VAL A 156 17.52 36.53 -15.61
N VAL A 157 17.45 35.85 -14.46
CA VAL A 157 16.27 35.82 -13.59
C VAL A 157 15.91 37.20 -13.01
N GLY A 158 16.92 38.05 -12.78
CA GLY A 158 16.72 39.41 -12.28
C GLY A 158 16.09 40.36 -13.31
N GLN A 159 16.28 40.08 -14.60
CA GLN A 159 15.75 40.86 -15.72
C GLN A 159 14.47 40.25 -16.31
N ALA A 160 14.13 39.02 -15.90
CA ALA A 160 12.98 38.27 -16.38
C ALA A 160 11.65 38.89 -15.92
N LYS A 161 10.67 38.90 -16.83
CA LYS A 161 9.27 39.22 -16.50
C LYS A 161 8.64 38.06 -15.74
N GLN A 162 7.46 38.27 -15.14
CA GLN A 162 6.79 37.24 -14.36
C GLN A 162 6.50 35.96 -15.17
N GLU A 163 6.14 36.09 -16.44
CA GLU A 163 5.90 34.97 -17.35
C GLU A 163 7.16 34.12 -17.56
N ASP A 164 8.31 34.76 -17.74
CA ASP A 164 9.59 34.06 -17.91
C ASP A 164 10.04 33.39 -16.61
N LYS A 165 9.76 34.00 -15.47
CA LYS A 165 10.00 33.37 -14.16
C LYS A 165 9.18 32.10 -13.98
N ASN A 166 7.90 32.11 -14.37
CA ASN A 166 7.06 30.92 -14.33
C ASN A 166 7.63 29.81 -15.24
N LYS A 167 8.06 30.15 -16.47
CA LYS A 167 8.72 29.18 -17.36
C LYS A 167 10.01 28.60 -16.78
N LEU A 168 10.80 29.41 -16.07
CA LEU A 168 12.01 28.93 -15.39
C LEU A 168 11.69 27.97 -14.24
N ILE A 169 10.58 28.20 -13.52
CA ILE A 169 10.07 27.27 -12.50
C ILE A 169 9.67 25.94 -13.17
N ASP A 170 8.86 26.00 -14.23
CA ASP A 170 8.42 24.81 -14.96
C ASP A 170 9.62 24.01 -15.51
N LEU A 171 10.63 24.72 -16.03
CA LEU A 171 11.86 24.12 -16.53
C LEU A 171 12.69 23.49 -15.41
N PHE A 172 12.77 24.11 -14.23
CA PHE A 172 13.43 23.51 -13.07
C PHE A 172 12.72 22.21 -12.65
N GLU A 173 11.40 22.21 -12.55
CA GLU A 173 10.60 21.02 -12.21
C GLU A 173 10.74 19.91 -13.26
N HIS A 174 10.77 20.28 -14.54
CA HIS A 174 11.04 19.35 -15.64
C HIS A 174 12.45 18.74 -15.50
N THR A 175 13.47 19.57 -15.29
CA THR A 175 14.87 19.14 -15.09
C THR A 175 14.97 18.21 -13.88
N GLN A 176 14.27 18.54 -12.78
CA GLN A 176 14.22 17.70 -11.59
C GLN A 176 13.61 16.33 -11.85
N ARG A 177 12.50 16.25 -12.59
CA ARG A 177 11.88 14.97 -12.98
C ARG A 177 12.81 14.15 -13.87
N LYS A 178 13.41 14.78 -14.88
CA LYS A 178 14.32 14.10 -15.81
C LYS A 178 15.60 13.60 -15.11
N ALA A 179 16.14 14.37 -14.15
CA ALA A 179 17.28 13.97 -13.33
C ALA A 179 17.04 12.72 -12.48
N LYS A 180 15.81 12.50 -11.99
CA LYS A 180 15.46 11.29 -11.24
C LYS A 180 15.48 10.04 -12.12
N GLY A 181 15.11 10.17 -13.39
CA GLY A 181 14.93 9.05 -14.31
C GLY A 181 13.56 8.35 -14.13
N ALA A 182 13.11 7.68 -15.19
CA ALA A 182 11.78 7.08 -15.25
C ALA A 182 11.56 6.00 -14.16
N GLU A 183 12.57 5.18 -13.87
CA GLU A 183 12.47 4.10 -12.88
C GLU A 183 12.26 4.63 -11.45
N VAL A 184 12.89 5.75 -11.09
CA VAL A 184 12.74 6.38 -9.77
C VAL A 184 11.36 7.01 -9.64
N ILE A 185 10.87 7.69 -10.68
CA ILE A 185 9.51 8.25 -10.68
C ILE A 185 8.47 7.15 -10.52
N GLU A 186 8.63 6.05 -11.26
CA GLU A 186 7.74 4.90 -11.15
C GLU A 186 7.81 4.26 -9.76
N ALA A 187 9.00 4.15 -9.17
CA ALA A 187 9.15 3.68 -7.80
C ALA A 187 8.46 4.60 -6.77
N GLU A 188 8.56 5.92 -6.92
CA GLU A 188 7.87 6.90 -6.06
C GLU A 188 6.34 6.75 -6.15
N GLN A 189 5.80 6.56 -7.36
CA GLN A 189 4.37 6.29 -7.56
C GLN A 189 3.92 4.99 -6.89
N LEU A 190 4.74 3.93 -6.95
CA LEU A 190 4.44 2.67 -6.29
C LEU A 190 4.48 2.79 -4.75
N ILE A 191 5.36 3.63 -4.20
CA ILE A 191 5.38 3.96 -2.76
C ILE A 191 4.06 4.63 -2.38
N GLU A 192 3.67 5.69 -3.09
CA GLU A 192 2.44 6.44 -2.82
C GLU A 192 1.21 5.53 -2.93
N GLN A 193 1.16 4.67 -3.95
CA GLN A 193 0.08 3.70 -4.12
C GLN A 193 -0.02 2.73 -2.94
N ALA A 194 1.11 2.17 -2.50
CA ALA A 194 1.13 1.24 -1.38
C ALA A 194 0.80 1.92 -0.04
N GLU A 195 1.23 3.17 0.17
CA GLU A 195 0.85 3.99 1.34
C GLU A 195 -0.65 4.30 1.35
N GLY A 196 -1.19 4.72 0.20
CA GLY A 196 -2.62 4.98 0.03
C GLY A 196 -3.47 3.73 0.29
N MET A 197 -3.00 2.54 -0.10
CA MET A 197 -3.66 1.27 0.21
C MET A 197 -3.53 0.87 1.68
N SER A 198 -2.38 1.09 2.30
CA SER A 198 -2.13 0.77 3.72
C SER A 198 -3.00 1.60 4.67
N GLY A 199 -3.30 2.85 4.30
CA GLY A 199 -4.16 3.74 5.08
C GLY A 199 -5.66 3.39 5.04
N GLN A 200 -6.07 2.43 4.21
CA GLN A 200 -7.47 2.05 4.09
C GLN A 200 -7.82 0.86 4.99
N LYS A 201 -9.07 0.83 5.47
CA LYS A 201 -9.63 -0.37 6.13
C LYS A 201 -9.60 -1.57 5.17
N PHE A 202 -9.23 -2.73 5.70
CA PHE A 202 -9.14 -3.97 4.93
C PHE A 202 -10.54 -4.49 4.56
N PHE A 203 -11.39 -4.73 5.55
CA PHE A 203 -12.79 -5.09 5.35
C PHE A 203 -13.66 -3.87 5.08
N SER A 204 -14.55 -3.99 4.09
CA SER A 204 -15.51 -2.94 3.72
C SER A 204 -16.59 -2.73 4.78
N LEU A 205 -17.24 -1.56 4.74
CA LEU A 205 -18.37 -1.25 5.64
C LEU A 205 -19.49 -2.29 5.54
N ALA A 206 -19.79 -2.78 4.32
CA ALA A 206 -20.82 -3.79 4.11
C ALA A 206 -20.52 -5.12 4.82
N VAL A 207 -19.24 -5.51 4.92
CA VAL A 207 -18.83 -6.68 5.70
C VAL A 207 -18.95 -6.38 7.20
N MET A 208 -18.50 -5.20 7.63
CA MET A 208 -18.58 -4.76 9.04
C MET A 208 -20.02 -4.71 9.57
N GLU A 209 -20.99 -4.33 8.75
CA GLU A 209 -22.41 -4.29 9.12
C GLU A 209 -23.00 -5.69 9.30
N ARG A 210 -22.54 -6.67 8.52
CA ARG A 210 -23.02 -8.05 8.58
C ARG A 210 -22.40 -8.87 9.71
N VAL A 211 -21.24 -8.48 10.22
CA VAL A 211 -20.56 -9.18 11.32
C VAL A 211 -21.39 -9.21 12.61
N ILE A 212 -22.28 -8.23 12.80
CA ILE A 212 -23.19 -8.16 13.96
C ILE A 212 -24.06 -9.42 14.08
N GLU A 213 -24.34 -10.11 12.98
CA GLU A 213 -25.13 -11.35 12.99
C GLU A 213 -24.47 -12.49 13.79
N VAL A 214 -23.15 -12.45 13.96
CA VAL A 214 -22.42 -13.48 14.71
C VAL A 214 -22.24 -13.05 16.16
N HIS A 215 -21.59 -11.92 16.37
CA HIS A 215 -21.35 -11.38 17.70
C HIS A 215 -21.22 -9.86 17.61
N ALA A 216 -21.89 -9.14 18.51
CA ALA A 216 -21.91 -7.68 18.48
C ALA A 216 -20.50 -7.07 18.58
N GLU A 217 -19.63 -7.69 19.39
CA GLU A 217 -18.26 -7.21 19.61
C GLU A 217 -17.33 -7.47 18.43
N ALA A 218 -17.60 -8.49 17.60
CA ALA A 218 -16.74 -8.81 16.46
C ALA A 218 -16.63 -7.64 15.47
N LYS A 219 -17.65 -6.79 15.38
CA LYS A 219 -17.63 -5.58 14.53
C LYS A 219 -16.58 -4.57 14.99
N LYS A 220 -16.26 -4.49 16.29
CA LYS A 220 -15.27 -3.54 16.82
C LYS A 220 -13.86 -3.88 16.33
N TYR A 221 -13.54 -5.17 16.21
CA TYR A 221 -12.18 -5.65 15.97
C TYR A 221 -11.93 -6.25 14.60
N LEU A 222 -12.96 -6.39 13.75
CA LEU A 222 -12.76 -7.06 12.46
C LEU A 222 -11.66 -6.41 11.59
N ASN A 223 -11.51 -5.08 11.64
CA ASN A 223 -10.44 -4.35 10.95
C ASN A 223 -9.20 -4.10 11.84
N ASP A 224 -9.23 -4.57 13.08
CA ASP A 224 -8.14 -4.46 14.05
C ASP A 224 -8.14 -5.69 14.99
N PRO A 225 -7.80 -6.87 14.46
CA PRO A 225 -7.88 -8.12 15.21
C PRO A 225 -6.78 -8.21 16.28
N ASP A 226 -5.72 -7.43 16.15
CA ASP A 226 -4.66 -7.33 17.17
C ASP A 226 -5.25 -6.81 18.49
N ALA A 227 -6.03 -5.72 18.43
CA ALA A 227 -6.73 -5.18 19.59
C ALA A 227 -7.70 -6.19 20.25
N PHE A 228 -8.29 -7.11 19.48
CA PHE A 228 -9.10 -8.19 20.07
C PHE A 228 -8.25 -9.14 20.91
N PHE A 229 -7.12 -9.62 20.37
CA PHE A 229 -6.27 -10.56 21.10
C PHE A 229 -5.54 -9.91 22.28
N GLU A 230 -5.33 -8.59 22.24
CA GLU A 230 -4.85 -7.81 23.38
C GLU A 230 -5.91 -7.67 24.49
N GLU A 231 -7.17 -7.40 24.12
CA GLU A 231 -8.27 -7.25 25.08
C GLU A 231 -8.71 -8.59 25.67
N TYR A 232 -8.60 -9.69 24.90
CA TYR A 232 -8.95 -11.05 25.30
C TYR A 232 -7.73 -11.99 25.19
N PRO A 233 -6.73 -11.84 26.07
CA PRO A 233 -5.49 -12.59 25.98
C PRO A 233 -5.71 -14.10 26.12
N GLY A 234 -4.97 -14.90 25.35
CA GLY A 234 -5.07 -16.36 25.36
C GLY A 234 -6.12 -16.94 24.41
N THR A 235 -7.07 -16.14 23.91
CA THR A 235 -8.04 -16.59 22.89
C THR A 235 -7.38 -16.99 21.57
N GLU A 236 -6.21 -16.42 21.26
CA GLU A 236 -5.36 -16.81 20.13
C GLU A 236 -4.96 -18.30 20.15
N LYS A 237 -4.93 -18.94 21.34
CA LYS A 237 -4.52 -20.34 21.52
C LYS A 237 -5.70 -21.32 21.46
N ILE A 238 -6.94 -20.82 21.45
CA ILE A 238 -8.14 -21.66 21.38
C ILE A 238 -8.15 -22.42 20.06
N ASN A 239 -8.26 -23.75 20.10
CA ASN A 239 -8.44 -24.55 18.90
C ASN A 239 -9.90 -24.47 18.43
N THR A 240 -10.17 -23.59 17.47
CA THR A 240 -11.52 -23.37 16.93
C THR A 240 -11.97 -24.46 15.96
N ALA A 241 -11.08 -25.38 15.56
CA ALA A 241 -11.45 -26.54 14.74
C ALA A 241 -12.13 -27.66 15.55
N MET A 242 -12.02 -27.63 16.88
CA MET A 242 -12.67 -28.57 17.78
C MET A 242 -13.86 -27.89 18.48
N ARG A 243 -14.89 -28.70 18.77
CA ARG A 243 -15.95 -28.29 19.70
C ARG A 243 -15.37 -28.16 21.10
N THR A 244 -15.85 -27.20 21.88
CA THR A 244 -15.50 -27.08 23.30
C THR A 244 -16.07 -28.27 24.06
N GLU A 245 -15.47 -28.62 25.20
CA GLU A 245 -16.00 -29.68 26.06
C GLU A 245 -17.45 -29.37 26.47
N GLU A 246 -17.78 -28.10 26.72
CA GLU A 246 -19.15 -27.67 27.04
C GLU A 246 -20.13 -27.91 25.88
N GLU A 247 -19.72 -27.64 24.63
CA GLU A 247 -20.54 -27.94 23.45
C GLU A 247 -20.78 -29.45 23.31
N VAL A 248 -19.74 -30.26 23.51
CA VAL A 248 -19.83 -31.74 23.42
C VAL A 248 -20.72 -32.30 24.52
N ILE A 249 -20.60 -31.81 25.75
CA ILE A 249 -21.40 -32.24 26.90
C ILE A 249 -22.88 -31.88 26.68
N LEU A 250 -23.17 -30.67 26.21
CA LEU A 250 -24.55 -30.21 25.95
C LEU A 250 -25.22 -30.97 24.80
N GLU A 251 -24.46 -31.31 23.76
CA GLU A 251 -24.99 -32.14 22.66
C GLU A 251 -25.18 -33.60 23.10
N ALA A 252 -24.23 -34.20 23.81
CA ALA A 252 -24.35 -35.57 24.31
C ALA A 252 -25.52 -35.72 25.31
N ALA A 253 -25.77 -34.70 26.14
CA ALA A 253 -26.94 -34.66 27.01
C ALA A 253 -28.28 -34.64 26.23
N SER A 254 -28.27 -34.25 24.95
CA SER A 254 -29.43 -34.29 24.06
C SER A 254 -29.59 -35.62 23.29
N GLU A 255 -28.66 -36.57 23.45
CA GLU A 255 -28.72 -37.89 22.79
C GLU A 255 -29.22 -39.01 23.73
N ILE A 256 -29.48 -38.70 25.01
CA ILE A 256 -29.81 -39.68 26.06
C ILE A 256 -31.33 -39.83 26.31
N ASP A 257 -32.17 -39.08 25.59
CA ASP A 257 -33.65 -39.21 25.57
C ASP A 257 -34.16 -39.70 24.20
#